data_AF-A0A1Y0BGB3-F1
#
_entry.id   AF-A0A1Y0BGB3-F1
#
_cell.length_a   1.000
_cell.length_b   1.000
_cell.length_c   1.000
_cell.angle_alpha   90.00
_cell.angle_beta   90.00
_cell.angle_gamma   90.00
#
_symmetry.space_group_name_H-M   'P 1'
#
loop_
_entity.id
_entity.type
_entity.pdbx_description
1 polymer ?
#
loop_
_entity_poly.entity_id
_entity_poly.type
_entity_poly.pdbx_seq_one_letter_code
_entity_poly.pdbx_strand_id
1 'polypeptide(L)' 'MVLPGSVPRLLDQVRGNIRLKHYSIRTEQAYVDWIKRFIRHFDKRHPRDLGAA' A
#
# COMPACT_ATOMS: atom_id res chain seq x y z
N MET A 1 16.24 4.89 16.94
CA MET A 1 16.63 5.97 16.00
C MET A 1 15.65 5.94 14.84
N VAL A 2 14.64 6.80 14.83
CA VAL A 2 13.61 6.89 13.76
C VAL A 2 13.98 8.10 12.91
N LEU A 3 14.31 7.87 11.63
CA LEU A 3 14.79 8.92 10.72
C LEU A 3 13.64 9.83 10.24
N PRO A 4 13.89 11.13 9.96
CA PRO A 4 12.84 12.09 9.66
C PRO A 4 12.30 11.93 8.22
N GLY A 5 10.97 12.02 8.09
CA GLY A 5 10.38 12.89 7.07
C GLY A 5 10.12 12.36 5.65
N SER A 6 10.19 11.05 5.37
CA SER A 6 9.55 10.54 4.16
C SER A 6 8.06 10.40 4.44
N VAL A 7 7.21 11.17 3.75
CA VAL A 7 5.77 10.87 3.67
C VAL A 7 5.63 9.36 3.48
N PRO A 8 4.96 8.64 4.39
CA PRO A 8 5.01 7.18 4.36
C PRO A 8 4.42 6.75 3.03
N ARG A 9 5.24 6.08 2.21
CA ARG A 9 4.81 5.56 0.91
C ARG A 9 3.58 4.69 1.15
N LEU A 10 2.63 4.67 0.21
CA LEU A 10 1.38 3.90 0.33
C LEU A 10 1.62 2.47 0.87
N LEU A 11 2.67 1.81 0.40
CA LEU A 11 3.05 0.47 0.84
C LEU A 11 3.48 0.40 2.30
N ASP A 12 4.18 1.42 2.81
CA ASP A 12 4.63 1.47 4.20
C ASP A 12 3.44 1.70 5.15
N GLN A 13 2.45 2.50 4.74
CA GLN A 13 1.18 2.65 5.47
C GLN A 13 0.38 1.36 5.52
N VAL A 14 0.32 0.63 4.41
CA VAL A 14 -0.40 -0.65 4.32
C VAL A 14 0.25 -1.70 5.21
N ARG A 15 1.59 -1.82 5.19
CA ARG A 15 2.31 -2.74 6.08
C ARG A 15 2.05 -2.42 7.56
N GLY A 16 2.10 -1.15 7.93
CA GLY A 16 1.78 -0.71 9.30
C GLY A 16 0.39 -1.16 9.75
N ASN A 17 -0.63 -0.95 8.91
CA ASN A 17 -2.00 -1.36 9.21
C ASN A 17 -2.17 -2.89 9.29
N ILE A 18 -1.53 -3.64 8.40
CA ILE A 18 -1.61 -5.11 8.41
C ILE A 18 -0.97 -5.68 9.68
N ARG A 19 0.17 -5.12 10.09
CA ARG A 19 0.86 -5.52 11.34
C ARG A 19 0.07 -5.14 12.59
N LEU A 20 -0.56 -3.96 12.61
CA LEU A 20 -1.47 -3.56 13.69
C LEU A 20 -2.67 -4.49 13.83
N LYS A 21 -3.15 -5.06 12.72
CA LYS A 21 -4.24 -6.05 12.71
C LYS A 21 -3.78 -7.48 13.01
N HIS A 22 -2.49 -7.68 13.35
CA HIS A 22 -1.90 -8.98 13.65
C HIS A 22 -2.08 -10.02 12.53
N TYR A 23 -2.16 -9.58 11.27
CA TYR A 23 -2.17 -10.51 10.16
C TYR A 23 -0.80 -11.16 9.98
N SER A 24 -0.81 -12.33 9.34
CA SER A 24 0.42 -13.04 9.01
C SER A 24 1.27 -12.25 8.01
N ILE A 25 2.59 -12.45 8.05
CA ILE A 25 3.54 -11.87 7.09
C ILE A 25 3.18 -12.30 5.65
N ARG A 26 2.62 -13.49 5.46
CA ARG A 26 2.16 -13.99 4.16
C ARG A 26 1.02 -13.14 3.61
N THR A 27 0.10 -12.69 4.47
CA THR A 27 -0.98 -11.77 4.13
C THR A 27 -0.41 -10.39 3.76
N GLU A 28 0.57 -9.88 4.52
CA GLU A 28 1.27 -8.63 4.21
C GLU A 28 1.85 -8.65 2.79
N GLN A 29 2.54 -9.73 2.44
CA GLN A 29 3.17 -9.90 1.13
C GLN A 29 2.15 -9.92 -0.01
N ALA A 30 1.07 -10.71 0.15
CA ALA A 30 0.00 -10.80 -0.83
C ALA A 30 -0.65 -9.43 -1.09
N TYR A 31 -0.96 -8.67 -0.04
CA TYR A 31 -1.55 -7.34 -0.17
C TYR A 31 -0.61 -6.36 -0.87
N VAL A 32 0.67 -6.34 -0.48
CA VAL A 32 1.68 -5.49 -1.12
C VAL A 32 1.81 -5.82 -2.62
N ASP A 33 1.78 -7.10 -2.98
CA ASP A 33 1.88 -7.53 -4.37
C ASP A 33 0.63 -7.17 -5.19
N TRP A 34 -0.56 -7.35 -4.63
CA TRP A 34 -1.81 -6.89 -5.27
C TRP A 34 -1.82 -5.38 -5.48
N ILE A 35 -1.38 -4.60 -4.50
CA ILE A 35 -1.32 -3.14 -4.61
C ILE A 35 -0.31 -2.71 -5.68
N LYS A 36 0.87 -3.33 -5.75
CA LYS A 36 1.84 -3.08 -6.83
C LYS A 36 1.30 -3.42 -8.21
N ARG A 37 0.48 -4.47 -8.33
CA ARG A 37 -0.18 -4.85 -9.59
C ARG A 37 -1.26 -3.83 -9.96
N PHE A 38 -2.07 -3.41 -9.00
CA PHE A 38 -3.08 -2.38 -9.17
C PHE A 38 -2.47 -1.06 -9.66
N ILE A 39 -1.42 -0.55 -9.00
CA ILE A 39 -0.73 0.69 -9.41
C ILE A 39 -0.17 0.58 -10.82
N ARG A 40 0.37 -0.59 -11.21
CA ARG A 40 0.88 -0.83 -12.56
C ARG A 40 -0.22 -0.94 -13.60
N HIS A 41 -1.34 -1.58 -13.26
CA HIS A 41 -2.48 -1.74 -14.16
C HIS A 41 -3.14 -0.40 -14.49
N PHE A 42 -3.16 0.51 -13.53
CA PHE A 42 -3.73 1.85 -13.69
C PHE A 42 -2.70 2.91 -14.09
N ASP A 43 -1.51 2.52 -14.56
CA ASP A 43 -0.43 3.42 -15.02
C ASP A 43 -0.10 4.58 -14.05
N LYS A 44 -0.14 4.31 -12.73
CA LYS A 44 0.04 5.32 -11.66
C LYS A 44 -1.02 6.43 -11.63
N ARG A 45 -2.13 6.28 -12.35
CA ARG A 45 -3.27 7.18 -12.29
C ARG A 45 -3.89 7.10 -10.91
N HIS A 46 -4.15 8.26 -10.31
CA HIS A 46 -4.59 8.32 -8.92
C HIS A 46 -5.97 7.66 -8.81
N PRO A 47 -6.26 6.82 -7.80
CA PRO A 47 -7.55 6.16 -7.64
C PRO A 47 -8.76 7.11 -7.59
N ARG A 48 -8.53 8.39 -7.26
CA ARG A 48 -9.55 9.46 -7.32
C ARG A 48 -10.00 9.80 -8.75
N ASP A 49 -9.17 9.52 -9.77
CA ASP A 49 -9.49 9.74 -11.18
C ASP A 49 -10.12 8.50 -11.84
N LEU A 50 -10.22 7.38 -11.11
CA LEU A 50 -10.76 6.11 -11.60
C LEU A 50 -12.19 5.82 -11.10
N GLY A 51 -12.68 6.63 -10.17
CA GLY A 51 -14.00 6.48 -9.56
C GLY A 51 -14.88 7.70 -9.78
N ALA A 52 -15.47 7.80 -10.97
CA ALA A 52 -16.74 8.47 -11.18
C ALA A 52 -17.65 7.51 -11.95
N ALA A 53 -18.23 6.56 -11.22
CA ALA A 53 -19.44 5.83 -11.58
C ALA A 53 -20.32 5.76 -10.33
#